data_AF-A0A973CE87-F1
#
_entry.id   AF-A0A973CE87-F1
#
_cell.length_a   1.000
_cell.length_b   1.000
_cell.length_c   1.000
_cell.angle_alpha   90.00
_cell.angle_beta   90.00
_cell.angle_gamma   90.00
#
_symmetry.space_group_name_H-M   'P 1'
#
loop_
_entity.id
_entity.type
_entity.pdbx_description
1 polymer ?
#
loop_
_entity_poly.entity_id
_entity_poly.type
_entity_poly.pdbx_seq_one_letter_code
_entity_poly.pdbx_strand_id
1 'polypeptide(L)'
;MSKVRQFIIALISGLKADIKNYSRFHELLHKQHNLMQQHNSDELITLNQDHSILLETIRKHAIRRKQLMHHIGVTADNAGMEKILAALDAQSGPQVAILWDKLKQLTHHCHKQNEVNGQLLALQSELLNKVLHIQPQDEYSPNTAGEC
;
A
#
# COMPACT_ATOMS: atom_id res chain seq x y z
N MET A 1 -17.53 -28.68 -18.15
CA MET A 1 -16.36 -27.76 -18.13
C MET A 1 -15.35 -28.28 -17.12
N SER A 2 -14.04 -28.27 -17.43
CA SER A 2 -13.00 -28.73 -16.49
C SER A 2 -12.89 -27.80 -15.27
N LYS A 3 -12.64 -28.37 -14.08
CA LYS A 3 -12.44 -27.65 -12.82
C LYS A 3 -11.30 -26.62 -12.90
N VAL A 4 -10.23 -26.94 -13.63
CA VAL A 4 -9.09 -26.04 -13.88
C VAL A 4 -9.54 -24.79 -14.65
N ARG A 5 -10.42 -24.94 -15.65
CA ARG A 5 -10.96 -23.81 -16.42
C ARG A 5 -11.75 -22.85 -15.52
N GLN A 6 -12.52 -23.38 -14.57
CA GLN A 6 -13.25 -22.56 -13.60
C GLN A 6 -12.31 -21.78 -12.68
N PHE A 7 -11.21 -22.39 -12.23
CA PHE A 7 -10.21 -21.69 -11.44
C PHE A 7 -9.49 -20.59 -12.22
N ILE A 8 -9.18 -20.81 -13.49
CA ILE A 8 -8.61 -19.78 -14.37
C ILE A 8 -9.58 -18.60 -14.54
N ILE A 9 -10.87 -18.86 -14.78
CA ILE A 9 -11.88 -17.80 -14.89
C ILE A 9 -11.98 -17.01 -13.58
N ALA A 10 -12.02 -17.70 -12.45
CA ALA A 10 -12.04 -17.08 -11.12
C ALA A 10 -10.78 -16.25 -10.85
N LEU A 11 -9.60 -16.73 -11.30
CA LEU A 11 -8.33 -16.03 -11.18
C LEU A 11 -8.34 -14.72 -11.98
N ILE A 12 -8.78 -14.76 -13.23
CA ILE A 12 -8.86 -13.57 -14.10
C ILE A 12 -9.83 -12.53 -13.52
N SER A 13 -10.99 -12.98 -13.02
CA SER A 13 -11.92 -12.11 -12.30
C SER A 13 -11.29 -11.51 -11.04
N GLY A 14 -10.57 -12.33 -10.27
CA GLY A 14 -9.81 -11.92 -9.10
C GLY A 14 -8.77 -10.84 -9.41
N LEU A 15 -8.03 -10.97 -10.51
CA LEU A 15 -7.05 -9.95 -10.95
C LEU A 15 -7.68 -8.58 -11.21
N LYS A 16 -8.87 -8.54 -11.82
CA LYS A 16 -9.60 -7.28 -12.02
C LYS A 16 -10.00 -6.64 -10.69
N ALA A 17 -10.45 -7.45 -9.73
CA ALA A 17 -10.77 -6.98 -8.39
C ALA A 17 -9.53 -6.50 -7.64
N ASP A 18 -8.41 -7.22 -7.75
CA ASP A 18 -7.12 -6.80 -7.19
C ASP A 18 -6.71 -5.43 -7.75
N ILE A 19 -6.73 -5.26 -9.07
CA ILE A 19 -6.41 -3.97 -9.73
C ILE A 19 -7.28 -2.85 -9.17
N LYS A 20 -8.61 -3.06 -9.05
CA LYS A 20 -9.52 -2.06 -8.48
C LYS A 20 -9.13 -1.70 -7.05
N ASN A 21 -8.83 -2.70 -6.21
CA ASN A 21 -8.49 -2.49 -4.81
C ASN A 21 -7.14 -1.76 -4.66
N TYR A 22 -6.12 -2.14 -5.43
CA TYR A 22 -4.83 -1.45 -5.43
C TYR A 22 -4.90 -0.04 -6.02
N SER A 23 -5.71 0.20 -7.06
CA SER A 23 -5.97 1.56 -7.55
C SER A 23 -6.62 2.42 -6.46
N ARG A 24 -7.63 1.89 -5.75
CA ARG A 24 -8.25 2.60 -4.63
C ARG A 24 -7.24 2.85 -3.51
N PHE A 25 -6.40 1.89 -3.19
CA PHE A 25 -5.40 2.05 -2.14
C PHE A 25 -4.38 3.12 -2.51
N HIS A 26 -3.95 3.18 -3.77
CA HIS A 26 -3.10 4.23 -4.27
C HIS A 26 -3.72 5.63 -4.13
N GLU A 27 -5.01 5.79 -4.43
CA GLU A 27 -5.73 7.04 -4.19
C GLU A 27 -5.75 7.43 -2.72
N LEU A 28 -6.01 6.47 -1.82
CA LEU A 28 -6.04 6.74 -0.38
C LEU A 28 -4.65 7.13 0.15
N LEU A 29 -3.57 6.51 -0.35
CA LEU A 29 -2.19 6.90 -0.02
C LEU A 29 -1.87 8.34 -0.46
N HIS A 30 -2.34 8.76 -1.64
CA HIS A 30 -2.21 10.16 -2.07
C HIS A 30 -3.04 11.11 -1.20
N LYS A 31 -4.27 10.72 -0.85
CA LYS A 31 -5.10 11.50 0.07
C LYS A 31 -4.41 11.66 1.43
N GLN A 32 -3.82 10.58 1.96
CA GLN A 32 -3.06 10.61 3.22
C GLN A 32 -1.90 11.60 3.13
N HIS A 33 -1.15 11.57 2.03
CA HIS A 33 -0.05 12.49 1.80
C HIS A 33 -0.48 13.96 1.88
N ASN A 34 -1.61 14.29 1.24
CA ASN A 34 -2.14 15.66 1.25
C ASN A 34 -2.63 16.06 2.65
N LEU A 35 -3.34 15.19 3.36
CA LEU A 35 -3.81 15.48 4.71
C LEU A 35 -2.66 15.64 5.71
N MET A 36 -1.59 14.87 5.58
CA MET A 36 -0.37 15.03 6.40
C MET A 36 0.30 16.39 6.14
N GLN A 37 0.37 16.84 4.89
CA GLN A 37 0.88 18.19 4.57
C GLN A 37 -0.01 19.31 5.13
N GLN A 38 -1.31 19.09 5.20
CA GLN A 38 -2.29 20.03 5.75
C GLN A 38 -2.43 19.96 7.27
N HIS A 39 -1.73 19.02 7.93
CA HIS A 39 -1.85 18.73 9.37
C HIS A 39 -3.29 18.42 9.83
N ASN A 40 -4.14 17.92 8.92
CA ASN A 40 -5.55 17.64 9.22
C ASN A 40 -5.69 16.27 9.90
N SER A 41 -5.53 16.28 11.22
CA SER A 41 -5.47 15.07 12.05
C SER A 41 -6.81 14.34 12.14
N ASP A 42 -7.93 15.07 12.14
CA ASP A 42 -9.26 14.47 12.24
C ASP A 42 -9.62 13.67 10.99
N GLU A 43 -9.37 14.23 9.80
CA GLU A 43 -9.59 13.50 8.54
C GLU A 43 -8.61 12.33 8.36
N LEU A 44 -7.39 12.43 8.92
CA LEU A 44 -6.43 11.31 8.93
C LEU A 44 -6.94 10.12 9.73
N ILE A 45 -7.64 10.35 10.85
CA ILE A 45 -8.23 9.26 11.65
C ILE A 45 -9.27 8.49 10.83
N THR A 46 -10.19 9.21 10.16
CA THR A 46 -11.18 8.56 9.28
C THR A 46 -10.50 7.83 8.13
N LEU A 47 -9.49 8.44 7.50
CA LEU A 47 -8.75 7.80 6.40
C LEU A 47 -8.04 6.50 6.83
N ASN A 48 -7.54 6.43 8.05
CA ASN A 48 -6.90 5.23 8.59
C ASN A 48 -7.88 4.05 8.75
N GLN A 49 -9.16 4.33 9.03
CA GLN A 49 -10.21 3.32 9.07
C GLN A 49 -10.46 2.75 7.67
N ASP A 50 -10.57 3.63 6.66
CA ASP A 50 -10.71 3.22 5.25
C ASP A 50 -9.52 2.38 4.77
N HIS A 51 -8.28 2.77 5.13
CA HIS A 51 -7.07 1.99 4.87
C HIS A 51 -7.17 0.59 5.46
N SER A 52 -7.57 0.46 6.72
CA SER A 52 -7.64 -0.81 7.43
C SER A 52 -8.61 -1.78 6.77
N ILE A 53 -9.80 -1.31 6.40
CA ILE A 53 -10.82 -2.10 5.72
C ILE A 53 -10.35 -2.56 4.33
N LEU A 54 -9.74 -1.64 3.57
CA LEU A 54 -9.24 -1.94 2.24
C LEU A 54 -8.07 -2.92 2.25
N LEU A 55 -7.13 -2.77 3.19
CA LEU A 55 -5.98 -3.65 3.35
C LEU A 55 -6.41 -5.08 3.69
N GLU A 56 -7.39 -5.26 4.57
CA GLU A 56 -7.93 -6.60 4.85
C GLU A 56 -8.60 -7.23 3.62
N THR A 57 -9.26 -6.41 2.80
CA THR A 57 -9.84 -6.86 1.51
C THR A 57 -8.75 -7.29 0.53
N ILE A 58 -7.69 -6.50 0.37
CA ILE A 58 -6.52 -6.83 -0.46
C ILE A 58 -5.86 -8.12 0.04
N ARG A 59 -5.71 -8.29 1.36
CA ARG A 59 -5.13 -9.48 1.97
C ARG A 59 -5.94 -10.74 1.64
N LYS A 60 -7.26 -10.70 1.82
CA LYS A 60 -8.17 -11.80 1.46
C LYS A 60 -8.08 -12.17 -0.01
N HIS A 61 -8.06 -11.17 -0.89
CA HIS A 61 -7.96 -11.40 -2.33
C HIS A 61 -6.61 -11.99 -2.73
N ALA A 62 -5.51 -11.51 -2.15
CA ALA A 62 -4.18 -12.07 -2.37
C ALA A 62 -4.09 -13.54 -1.94
N ILE A 63 -4.65 -13.90 -0.78
CA ILE A 63 -4.73 -15.30 -0.32
C ILE A 63 -5.55 -16.13 -1.31
N ARG A 64 -6.71 -15.63 -1.74
CA ARG A 64 -7.56 -16.33 -2.70
C ARG A 64 -6.87 -16.54 -4.04
N ARG A 65 -6.14 -15.55 -4.55
CA ARG A 65 -5.33 -15.65 -5.77
C ARG A 65 -4.30 -16.76 -5.65
N LYS A 66 -3.54 -16.80 -4.55
CA LYS A 66 -2.56 -17.86 -4.29
C LYS A 66 -3.20 -19.24 -4.25
N GLN A 67 -4.34 -19.38 -3.56
CA GLN A 67 -5.09 -20.63 -3.54
C GLN A 67 -5.50 -21.07 -4.95
N LEU A 68 -6.05 -20.16 -5.78
CA LEU A 68 -6.45 -20.48 -7.14
C LEU A 68 -5.27 -20.97 -7.98
N MET A 69 -4.11 -20.31 -7.87
CA MET A 69 -2.89 -20.74 -8.56
C MET A 69 -2.45 -22.16 -8.16
N HIS A 70 -2.49 -22.49 -6.87
CA HIS A 70 -2.21 -23.85 -6.40
C HIS A 70 -3.22 -24.87 -6.91
N HIS A 71 -4.51 -24.53 -6.98
CA HIS A 71 -5.53 -25.42 -7.54
C HIS A 71 -5.39 -25.63 -9.06
N ILE A 72 -4.76 -24.69 -9.76
CA ILE A 72 -4.39 -24.81 -11.18
C ILE A 72 -3.14 -25.70 -11.35
N GLY A 73 -2.36 -25.90 -10.29
CA GLY A 73 -1.14 -26.72 -10.29
C GLY A 73 0.14 -25.94 -10.56
N VAL A 74 0.15 -24.62 -10.32
CA VAL A 74 1.33 -23.76 -10.46
C VAL A 74 1.78 -23.17 -9.12
N THR A 75 3.00 -22.66 -9.10
CA THR A 75 3.53 -21.86 -7.98
C THR A 75 2.76 -20.55 -7.85
N ALA A 76 2.61 -20.02 -6.64
CA ALA A 76 1.84 -18.80 -6.41
C ALA A 76 2.71 -17.52 -6.53
N ASP A 77 3.49 -17.46 -7.61
CA ASP A 77 4.48 -16.42 -7.91
C ASP A 77 4.44 -16.00 -9.40
N ASN A 78 5.38 -15.14 -9.81
CA ASN A 78 5.43 -14.66 -11.19
C ASN A 78 5.66 -15.81 -12.19
N ALA A 79 6.52 -16.78 -11.87
CA ALA A 79 6.78 -17.94 -12.73
C ALA A 79 5.52 -18.80 -12.92
N GLY A 80 4.70 -18.95 -11.87
CA GLY A 80 3.43 -19.64 -11.97
C GLY A 80 2.40 -18.88 -12.82
N MET A 81 2.36 -17.54 -12.74
CA MET A 81 1.52 -16.76 -13.65
C MET A 81 1.99 -16.86 -15.11
N GLU A 82 3.30 -16.85 -15.36
CA GLU A 82 3.84 -17.04 -16.72
C GLU A 82 3.43 -18.39 -17.32
N LYS A 83 3.46 -19.46 -16.52
CA LYS A 83 2.95 -20.78 -16.93
C LYS A 83 1.47 -20.75 -17.28
N ILE A 84 0.65 -20.04 -16.50
CA ILE A 84 -0.78 -19.87 -16.78
C ILE A 84 -0.96 -19.11 -18.10
N LEU A 85 -0.26 -17.99 -18.28
CA LEU A 85 -0.34 -17.15 -19.47
C LEU A 85 0.05 -17.91 -20.74
N ALA A 86 1.11 -18.71 -20.69
CA ALA A 86 1.56 -19.55 -21.79
C ALA A 86 0.56 -20.66 -22.17
N ALA A 87 -0.29 -21.08 -21.23
CA ALA A 87 -1.32 -22.10 -21.44
C ALA A 87 -2.66 -21.53 -21.93
N LEU A 88 -2.82 -20.20 -21.97
CA LEU A 88 -4.02 -19.55 -22.50
C LEU A 88 -3.99 -19.50 -24.04
N ASP A 89 -5.17 -19.40 -24.64
CA ASP A 89 -5.29 -19.18 -26.08
C ASP A 89 -4.78 -17.79 -26.50
N ALA A 90 -4.53 -17.64 -27.81
CA ALA A 90 -3.99 -16.41 -28.39
C ALA A 90 -4.91 -15.18 -28.19
N GLN A 91 -6.19 -15.39 -27.86
CA GLN A 91 -7.15 -14.31 -27.62
C GLN A 91 -7.09 -13.81 -26.17
N SER A 92 -7.00 -14.73 -25.21
CA SER A 92 -7.07 -14.42 -23.78
C SER A 92 -5.70 -14.12 -23.17
N GLY A 93 -4.65 -14.80 -23.62
CA GLY A 93 -3.29 -14.67 -23.09
C GLY A 93 -2.80 -13.23 -22.98
N PRO A 94 -2.82 -12.44 -24.08
CA PRO A 94 -2.37 -11.04 -24.04
C PRO A 94 -3.17 -10.17 -23.08
N GLN A 95 -4.49 -10.36 -23.00
CA GLN A 95 -5.35 -9.57 -22.10
C GLN A 95 -5.03 -9.85 -20.64
N VAL A 96 -4.83 -11.11 -20.28
CA VAL A 96 -4.48 -11.50 -18.90
C VAL A 96 -3.07 -11.04 -18.56
N ALA A 97 -2.14 -11.06 -19.52
CA ALA A 97 -0.79 -10.53 -19.32
C ALA A 97 -0.80 -9.04 -18.97
N ILE A 98 -1.62 -8.23 -19.67
CA ILE A 98 -1.81 -6.81 -19.36
C ILE A 98 -2.36 -6.61 -17.94
N LEU A 99 -3.35 -7.41 -17.54
CA LEU A 99 -3.91 -7.33 -16.19
C LEU A 99 -2.86 -7.66 -15.12
N TRP A 100 -2.09 -8.72 -15.35
CA TRP A 100 -1.02 -9.12 -14.43
C TRP A 100 0.07 -8.05 -14.32
N ASP A 101 0.49 -7.48 -15.44
CA ASP A 101 1.50 -6.43 -15.44
C ASP A 101 1.02 -5.16 -14.74
N LYS A 102 -0.22 -4.74 -15.02
CA LYS A 102 -0.86 -3.62 -14.32
C LYS A 102 -0.93 -3.84 -12.81
N LEU A 103 -1.25 -5.05 -12.37
CA LEU A 103 -1.28 -5.37 -10.94
C LEU A 103 0.10 -5.22 -10.30
N LYS A 104 1.16 -5.77 -10.93
CA LYS A 104 2.54 -5.61 -10.44
C LYS A 104 2.93 -4.14 -10.32
N GLN A 105 2.67 -3.35 -11.36
CA GLN A 105 2.97 -1.92 -11.36
C GLN A 105 2.23 -1.18 -10.24
N LEU A 106 0.92 -1.44 -10.06
CA LEU A 106 0.14 -0.83 -9.00
C LEU A 106 0.64 -1.20 -7.60
N THR A 107 1.00 -2.47 -7.37
CA THR A 107 1.59 -2.89 -6.09
C THR A 107 2.90 -2.15 -5.82
N HIS A 108 3.75 -1.99 -6.83
CA HIS A 108 5.00 -1.23 -6.71
C HIS A 108 4.75 0.26 -6.41
N HIS A 109 3.81 0.90 -7.11
CA HIS A 109 3.44 2.30 -6.85
C HIS A 109 2.87 2.50 -5.44
N CYS A 110 2.00 1.61 -4.97
CA CYS A 110 1.48 1.66 -3.61
C CYS A 110 2.61 1.54 -2.58
N HIS A 111 3.56 0.63 -2.78
CA HIS A 111 4.72 0.48 -1.89
C HIS A 111 5.53 1.77 -1.82
N LYS A 112 5.88 2.35 -2.98
CA LYS A 112 6.67 3.59 -3.05
C LYS A 112 5.93 4.76 -2.40
N GLN A 113 4.64 4.94 -2.67
CA GLN A 113 3.87 6.04 -2.06
C GLN A 113 3.71 5.85 -0.55
N ASN A 114 3.53 4.62 -0.08
CA ASN A 114 3.48 4.33 1.35
C ASN A 114 4.81 4.62 2.06
N GLU A 115 5.94 4.35 1.41
CA GLU A 115 7.27 4.70 1.91
C GLU A 115 7.45 6.22 2.03
N VAL A 116 7.06 6.97 0.99
CA VAL A 116 7.06 8.45 1.02
C VAL A 116 6.20 8.99 2.17
N ASN A 117 5.01 8.41 2.37
CA ASN A 117 4.14 8.80 3.47
C ASN A 117 4.76 8.50 4.84
N GLY A 118 5.42 7.35 5.00
CA GLY A 118 6.13 6.99 6.23
C GLY A 118 7.29 7.93 6.55
N GLN A 119 8.07 8.33 5.54
CA GLN A 119 9.17 9.29 5.70
C GLN A 119 8.66 10.67 6.16
N LEU A 120 7.57 11.17 5.56
CA LEU A 120 6.97 12.44 5.96
C LEU A 120 6.47 12.40 7.41
N LEU A 121 5.81 11.31 7.81
CA LEU A 121 5.31 11.15 9.18
C LEU A 121 6.46 11.14 10.20
N ALA A 122 7.56 10.44 9.89
CA ALA A 122 8.74 10.41 10.74
C ALA A 122 9.35 11.80 10.93
N LEU A 123 9.49 12.57 9.84
CA LEU A 123 9.99 13.95 9.89
C LEU A 123 9.09 14.85 10.75
N GLN A 124 7.78 14.78 10.57
CA GLN A 124 6.82 15.57 11.36
C GLN A 124 6.88 15.21 12.86
N SER A 125 7.04 13.91 13.18
CA SER A 125 7.23 13.46 14.56
C SER A 125 8.53 13.99 15.18
N GLU A 126 9.63 14.00 14.43
CA GLU A 126 10.91 14.55 14.89
C GLU A 126 10.81 16.06 15.17
N LEU A 127 10.16 16.83 14.29
CA LEU A 127 9.95 18.26 14.47
C LEU A 127 9.07 18.57 15.69
N LEU A 128 7.97 17.84 15.87
CA LEU A 128 7.11 17.98 17.04
C LEU A 128 7.88 17.69 18.32
N ASN A 129 8.69 16.63 18.35
CA ASN A 129 9.55 16.34 19.48
C ASN A 129 10.53 17.50 19.74
N LYS A 130 11.20 18.04 18.72
CA LYS A 130 12.10 19.18 18.92
C LYS A 130 11.39 20.39 19.52
N VAL A 131 10.21 20.77 18.99
CA VAL A 131 9.43 21.92 19.47
C VAL A 131 8.91 21.72 20.90
N LEU A 132 8.41 20.53 21.22
CA LEU A 132 7.87 20.21 22.55
C LEU A 132 8.96 20.08 23.62
N HIS A 133 10.19 19.75 23.22
CA HIS A 133 11.33 19.65 24.13
C HIS A 133 12.21 20.92 24.17
N ILE A 134 11.77 22.04 23.56
CA ILE A 134 12.35 23.36 23.86
C ILE A 134 11.86 23.77 25.26
N GLN A 135 12.49 23.21 26.30
CA GLN A 135 12.39 23.77 27.64
C GLN A 135 13.25 25.04 27.73
N PRO A 136 12.79 26.10 28.41
CA PRO A 136 13.60 27.28 28.66
C PRO A 136 14.72 26.90 29.65
N GLN A 137 15.90 26.55 29.14
CA GLN A 137 17.12 26.44 29.98
C GLN A 137 18.05 27.66 29.86
N ASP A 138 17.64 28.70 29.13
CA ASP A 138 18.40 29.95 29.02
C ASP A 138 17.60 31.15 29.56
N GLU A 139 17.13 31.11 30.80
CA GLU A 139 16.67 32.31 31.51
C GLU A 139 17.37 32.49 32.86
N TYR A 140 18.30 33.46 32.86
CA TYR A 140 18.88 34.20 33.99
C TYR A 140 19.55 33.40 35.12
N SER A 141 20.85 33.12 34.96
CA SER A 141 21.76 33.26 36.12
C SER A 141 22.07 34.75 36.31
N PRO A 142 21.68 35.39 37.43
CA PRO A 142 22.17 36.72 37.72
C PRO A 142 23.66 36.59 38.04
N ASN A 143 24.50 37.02 37.11
CA ASN A 143 25.88 37.34 37.42
C ASN A 143 25.88 38.62 38.25
N THR A 144 26.02 38.49 39.56
CA THR A 144 26.62 39.55 40.37
C THR A 144 27.78 38.94 41.14
N ALA A 145 28.91 38.82 40.44
CA ALA A 145 30.21 38.98 41.05
C ALA A 145 30.30 40.38 41.69
N GLY A 146 31.00 40.45 42.82
CA GLY A 146 30.82 41.47 43.84
C GLY A 146 31.34 42.87 43.53
N GLU A 147 30.93 43.79 44.40
CA GLU A 147 31.68 45.00 44.73
C GLU A 147 31.67 45.18 46.25
N CYS A 148 32.74 45.84 46.73
CA CYS A 148 33.33 45.79 48.07
C CYS A 148 32.51 46.46 49.19
#